data_AF-A0A2V5JP58-F1
#
_entry.id   AF-A0A2V5JP58-F1
#
_cell.length_a   1.000
_cell.length_b   1.000
_cell.length_c   1.000
_cell.angle_alpha   90.00
_cell.angle_beta   90.00
_cell.angle_gamma   90.00
#
_symmetry.space_group_name_H-M   'P 1'
#
loop_
_entity.id
_entity.type
_entity.pdbx_description
1 polymer ?
#
loop_
_entity_poly.entity_id
_entity_poly.type
_entity_poly.pdbx_seq_one_letter_code
_entity_poly.pdbx_strand_id
1 'polypeptide(L)'
;MFYPYGFGGSHWLLYIGVPLILGIWAQIRVTSAFRKWGEVRASSNITGSECAREILQAAQIHDVDVVETNDFLGDHYDPRDKKLHLSSNVYHTPSVAALGIAAHETGHAIQHARAYAPLKARVAIVPVTMVASQMLPFIIIGGLFFGITGLITLGIYCYLILLVFQLITLPVEFDASRRAKIILREMGIVQPGTEAAGVNKVLNAAALTYVAAFIAALGNLLWLMSLRDRR
;
A
#
# COMPACT_ATOMS: atom_id res chain seq x y z
N MET A 1 22.93 -41.38 -2.01
CA MET A 1 23.30 -39.98 -1.75
C MET A 1 22.03 -39.23 -1.39
N PHE A 2 21.72 -39.15 -0.10
CA PHE A 2 20.54 -38.48 0.43
C PHE A 2 20.73 -36.97 0.24
N TYR A 3 20.05 -36.37 -0.74
CA TYR A 3 19.83 -34.93 -0.70
C TYR A 3 18.84 -34.67 0.43
N PRO A 4 19.23 -33.96 1.51
CA PRO A 4 18.26 -33.60 2.52
C PRO A 4 17.21 -32.72 1.84
N TYR A 5 15.95 -33.11 1.95
CA TYR A 5 14.76 -32.30 1.66
C TYR A 5 14.67 -31.11 2.65
N GLY A 6 15.75 -30.33 2.76
CA GLY A 6 15.74 -29.03 3.41
C GLY A 6 15.44 -27.99 2.34
N PHE A 7 14.39 -27.19 2.53
CA PHE A 7 14.12 -25.91 1.87
C PHE A 7 15.26 -25.48 0.92
N GLY A 8 15.12 -25.81 -0.36
CA GLY A 8 16.22 -25.84 -1.33
C GLY A 8 17.02 -24.53 -1.40
N GLY A 9 18.29 -24.62 -0.99
CA GLY A 9 19.36 -23.64 -1.24
C GLY A 9 19.69 -22.73 -0.06
N SER A 10 20.99 -22.59 0.25
CA SER A 10 21.61 -21.66 1.21
C SER A 10 21.18 -20.17 1.11
N HIS A 11 20.34 -19.81 0.15
CA HIS A 11 19.90 -18.45 -0.16
C HIS A 11 18.38 -18.25 -0.01
N TRP A 12 17.59 -19.25 0.39
CA TRP A 12 16.14 -19.08 0.61
C TRP A 12 15.85 -18.03 1.69
N LEU A 13 16.66 -17.99 2.75
CA LEU A 13 16.60 -16.99 3.81
C LEU A 13 16.83 -15.57 3.27
N LEU A 14 17.64 -15.42 2.22
CA LEU A 14 17.89 -14.13 1.59
C LEU A 14 16.69 -13.71 0.74
N TYR A 15 16.13 -14.62 -0.07
CA TYR A 15 15.03 -14.29 -0.97
C TYR A 15 13.67 -14.13 -0.28
N ILE A 16 13.42 -14.85 0.82
CA ILE A 16 12.13 -14.85 1.51
C ILE A 16 12.26 -14.19 2.90
N GLY A 17 13.33 -14.50 3.63
CA GLY A 17 13.53 -13.99 4.98
C GLY A 17 13.76 -12.48 5.02
N VAL A 18 14.58 -11.92 4.12
CA VAL A 18 14.83 -10.46 4.08
C VAL A 18 13.54 -9.68 3.77
N PRO A 19 12.75 -10.01 2.73
CA PRO A 19 11.49 -9.31 2.51
C PRO A 19 10.47 -9.49 3.62
N LEU A 20 10.42 -10.67 4.26
CA LEU A 20 9.54 -10.92 5.40
C LEU A 20 9.87 -10.01 6.58
N ILE A 21 11.15 -9.92 6.95
CA ILE A 21 11.62 -9.03 8.03
C ILE A 21 11.31 -7.58 7.69
N LEU A 22 11.56 -7.17 6.44
CA LEU A 22 11.26 -5.81 5.99
C LEU A 22 9.76 -5.50 6.07
N GLY A 23 8.90 -6.44 5.67
CA GLY A 23 7.44 -6.30 5.76
C GLY A 23 6.96 -6.17 7.21
N ILE A 24 7.44 -7.03 8.10
CA ILE A 24 7.13 -6.95 9.54
C ILE A 24 7.58 -5.61 10.12
N TRP A 25 8.80 -5.18 9.80
CA TRP A 25 9.34 -3.90 10.26
C TRP A 25 8.55 -2.71 9.71
N ALA A 26 8.16 -2.72 8.44
CA ALA A 26 7.31 -1.69 7.84
C ALA A 26 5.96 -1.62 8.54
N GLN A 27 5.33 -2.76 8.83
CA GLN A 27 4.07 -2.81 9.56
C GLN A 27 4.21 -2.24 10.99
N ILE A 28 5.28 -2.60 11.71
CA ILE A 28 5.56 -2.05 13.04
C ILE A 28 5.73 -0.52 12.96
N ARG A 29 6.42 -0.01 11.94
CA ARG A 29 6.59 1.43 11.71
C ARG A 29 5.25 2.12 11.49
N VAL A 30 4.35 1.56 10.66
CA VAL A 30 3.01 2.09 10.41
C VAL A 30 2.20 2.15 11.69
N THR A 31 2.06 1.02 12.39
CA THR A 31 1.26 0.95 13.61
C THR A 31 1.80 1.88 14.70
N SER A 32 3.13 1.99 14.83
CA SER A 32 3.77 2.89 15.79
C SER A 32 3.55 4.37 15.44
N ALA A 33 3.67 4.73 14.16
CA ALA A 33 3.41 6.09 13.70
C ALA A 33 1.94 6.47 13.87
N PHE A 34 1.02 5.59 13.46
CA PHE A 34 -0.41 5.81 13.60
C PHE A 34 -0.82 5.98 15.07
N ARG A 35 -0.38 5.08 15.97
CA ARG A 35 -0.68 5.20 17.41
C ARG A 35 -0.17 6.52 17.97
N LYS A 36 1.10 6.85 17.73
CA LYS A 36 1.71 8.07 18.27
C LYS A 36 1.05 9.34 17.75
N TRP A 37 0.78 9.42 16.45
CA TRP A 37 0.28 10.64 15.81
C TRP A 37 -1.25 10.71 15.77
N GLY A 38 -1.94 9.61 16.06
CA GLY A 38 -3.38 9.56 16.28
C GLY A 38 -3.80 10.14 17.63
N GLU A 39 -2.91 10.09 18.64
CA GLU A 39 -3.13 10.72 19.95
C GLU A 39 -2.81 12.23 19.96
N VAL A 40 -2.04 12.71 18.98
CA VAL A 40 -1.69 14.13 18.86
C VAL A 40 -2.81 14.85 18.13
N ARG A 41 -3.60 15.63 18.88
CA ARG A 41 -4.63 16.51 18.32
C ARG A 41 -3.99 17.59 17.44
N ALA A 42 -4.55 17.81 16.25
CA ALA A 42 -4.11 18.87 15.36
C ALA A 42 -4.70 20.22 15.79
N SER A 43 -3.91 21.28 15.62
CA SER A 43 -4.28 22.66 15.96
C SER A 43 -5.43 23.22 15.13
N SER A 44 -5.63 22.74 13.90
CA SER A 44 -6.80 23.05 13.07
C SER A 44 -8.12 22.56 13.68
N ASN A 45 -8.05 21.56 14.56
CA ASN A 45 -9.19 21.02 15.30
C ASN A 45 -10.33 20.47 14.42
N ILE A 46 -10.06 20.21 13.14
CA ILE A 46 -10.99 19.57 12.20
C ILE A 46 -10.73 18.06 12.13
N THR A 47 -11.79 17.29 11.92
CA THR A 47 -11.76 15.83 11.75
C THR A 47 -11.18 15.42 10.39
N GLY A 48 -10.82 14.15 10.22
CA GLY A 48 -10.38 13.64 8.92
C GLY A 48 -11.44 13.78 7.84
N SER A 49 -12.73 13.63 8.18
CA SER A 49 -13.81 13.82 7.21
C SER A 49 -13.97 15.27 6.76
N GLU A 50 -13.84 16.24 7.68
CA GLU A 50 -13.85 17.68 7.36
C GLU A 50 -12.65 18.06 6.50
N CYS A 51 -11.45 17.60 6.89
CA CYS A 51 -10.23 17.77 6.11
C CYS A 51 -10.38 17.24 4.67
N ALA A 52 -10.91 16.04 4.50
CA ALA A 52 -11.14 15.47 3.18
C ALA A 52 -12.09 16.33 2.34
N ARG A 53 -13.20 16.80 2.92
CA ARG A 53 -14.16 17.66 2.23
C ARG A 53 -13.56 19.00 1.83
N GLU A 54 -12.79 19.64 2.72
CA GLU A 54 -12.10 20.89 2.43
C GLU A 54 -11.10 20.73 1.27
N ILE A 55 -10.33 19.65 1.26
CA ILE A 55 -9.36 19.37 0.17
C ILE A 55 -10.09 19.11 -1.15
N LEU A 56 -11.16 18.31 -1.15
CA LEU A 56 -11.95 18.04 -2.36
C LEU A 56 -12.56 19.33 -2.92
N GLN A 57 -13.11 20.18 -2.05
CA GLN A 57 -13.67 21.48 -2.43
C GLN A 57 -12.58 22.40 -3.02
N ALA A 58 -11.41 22.49 -2.37
CA ALA A 58 -10.28 23.27 -2.88
C ALA A 58 -9.77 22.73 -4.24
N ALA A 59 -9.87 21.42 -4.47
CA ALA A 59 -9.52 20.77 -5.73
C ALA A 59 -10.62 20.85 -6.81
N GLN A 60 -11.77 21.47 -6.51
CA GLN A 60 -12.95 21.55 -7.39
C GLN A 60 -13.52 20.17 -7.76
N ILE A 61 -13.46 19.23 -6.82
CA ILE A 61 -14.03 17.89 -6.93
C ILE A 61 -15.31 17.85 -6.10
N HIS A 62 -16.46 17.72 -6.77
CA HIS A 62 -17.79 17.77 -6.15
C HIS A 62 -18.59 16.48 -6.30
N ASP A 63 -18.04 15.51 -7.02
CA ASP A 63 -18.65 14.22 -7.33
C ASP A 63 -18.04 13.08 -6.51
N VAL A 64 -17.32 13.39 -5.42
CA VAL A 64 -16.74 12.43 -4.50
C VAL A 64 -17.35 12.59 -3.11
N ASP A 65 -17.98 11.53 -2.62
CA ASP A 65 -18.57 11.52 -1.28
C ASP A 65 -17.55 11.02 -0.24
N VAL A 66 -17.48 11.71 0.90
CA VAL A 66 -16.69 11.28 2.06
C VAL A 66 -17.58 10.51 3.03
N VAL A 67 -17.33 9.20 3.16
CA VAL A 67 -18.16 8.26 3.93
C VAL A 67 -17.34 7.53 4.99
N GLU A 68 -18.01 7.19 6.09
CA GLU A 68 -17.43 6.35 7.13
C GLU A 68 -17.48 4.87 6.72
N THR A 69 -16.42 4.12 7.00
CA THR A 69 -16.39 2.66 6.89
C THR A 69 -16.10 2.02 8.24
N ASN A 70 -16.72 0.86 8.47
CA ASN A 70 -16.51 0.05 9.66
C ASN A 70 -15.24 -0.81 9.58
N ASP A 71 -14.54 -0.80 8.43
CA ASP A 71 -13.27 -1.50 8.30
C ASP A 71 -12.18 -0.74 9.06
N PHE A 72 -11.65 -1.38 10.11
CA PHE A 72 -10.64 -0.82 11.02
C PHE A 72 -9.33 -0.40 10.33
N LEU A 73 -9.09 -0.85 9.09
CA LEU A 73 -7.91 -0.57 8.26
C LEU A 73 -8.28 -0.34 6.79
N GLY A 74 -9.49 0.18 6.54
CA GLY A 74 -10.08 0.30 5.21
C GLY A 74 -10.10 1.72 4.65
N ASP A 75 -9.23 2.63 5.12
CA ASP A 75 -9.14 3.97 4.53
C ASP A 75 -8.70 3.85 3.07
N HIS A 76 -9.58 4.23 2.13
CA HIS A 76 -9.27 4.23 0.71
C HIS A 76 -10.23 5.11 -0.11
N TYR A 77 -9.73 5.62 -1.22
CA TYR A 77 -10.58 6.12 -2.30
C TYR A 77 -10.94 5.01 -3.31
N ASP A 78 -12.22 4.82 -3.61
CA ASP A 78 -12.69 3.95 -4.70
C ASP A 78 -13.10 4.79 -5.94
N PRO A 79 -12.38 4.65 -7.08
CA PRO A 79 -12.69 5.39 -8.30
C PRO A 79 -13.97 4.91 -9.01
N ARG A 80 -14.52 3.74 -8.66
CA ARG A 80 -15.68 3.14 -9.34
C ARG A 80 -16.99 3.75 -8.87
N ASP A 81 -17.14 3.95 -7.57
CA ASP A 81 -18.31 4.58 -6.96
C ASP A 81 -18.05 6.03 -6.53
N LYS A 82 -16.80 6.51 -6.71
CA LYS A 82 -16.34 7.86 -6.34
C LYS A 82 -16.58 8.14 -4.87
N LYS A 83 -16.21 7.20 -4.01
CA LYS A 83 -16.30 7.38 -2.55
C LYS A 83 -14.94 7.36 -1.91
N LEU A 84 -14.78 8.22 -0.92
CA LEU A 84 -13.63 8.25 -0.04
C LEU A 84 -14.07 7.64 1.29
N HIS A 85 -13.67 6.39 1.50
CA HIS A 85 -13.95 5.63 2.70
C HIS A 85 -12.91 5.97 3.75
N LEU A 86 -13.35 6.45 4.91
CA LEU A 86 -12.50 6.67 6.07
C LEU A 86 -12.95 5.77 7.21
N SER A 87 -12.01 5.10 7.86
CA SER A 87 -12.24 4.35 9.09
C SER A 87 -12.78 5.29 10.17
N SER A 88 -13.62 4.77 11.08
CA SER A 88 -14.23 5.58 12.14
C SER A 88 -13.20 6.45 12.92
N ASN A 89 -12.02 5.89 13.18
CA ASN A 89 -10.92 6.58 13.86
C ASN A 89 -10.35 7.75 13.05
N VAL A 90 -10.37 7.70 11.73
CA VAL A 90 -9.92 8.81 10.86
C VAL A 90 -11.07 9.79 10.62
N TYR A 91 -12.28 9.26 10.37
CA TYR A 91 -13.45 10.06 10.02
C TYR A 91 -13.82 11.09 11.10
N HIS A 92 -13.79 10.69 12.39
CA HIS A 92 -14.25 11.50 13.53
C HIS A 92 -13.15 12.19 14.34
N THR A 93 -11.88 11.86 14.12
CA THR A 93 -10.80 12.31 15.01
C THR A 93 -10.02 13.49 14.41
N PRO A 94 -9.86 14.61 15.15
CA PRO A 94 -9.04 15.73 14.72
C PRO A 94 -7.56 15.54 15.12
N SER A 95 -6.91 14.50 14.60
CA SER A 95 -5.51 14.17 14.92
C SER A 95 -4.58 14.31 13.73
N VAL A 96 -3.28 14.48 14.00
CA VAL A 96 -2.24 14.61 12.97
C VAL A 96 -2.23 13.38 12.03
N ALA A 97 -2.42 12.17 12.56
CA ALA A 97 -2.52 10.98 11.73
C ALA A 97 -3.79 10.96 10.86
N ALA A 98 -4.95 11.30 11.44
CA ALA A 98 -6.22 11.32 10.71
C ALA A 98 -6.20 12.32 9.55
N LEU A 99 -5.67 13.53 9.78
CA LEU A 99 -5.51 14.55 8.74
C LEU A 99 -4.57 14.07 7.63
N GLY A 100 -3.45 13.42 8.00
CA GLY A 100 -2.50 12.87 7.04
C GLY A 100 -3.13 11.79 6.14
N ILE A 101 -3.88 10.85 6.72
CA ILE A 101 -4.54 9.76 5.99
C ILE A 101 -5.66 10.32 5.09
N ALA A 102 -6.54 11.17 5.62
CA ALA A 102 -7.60 11.80 4.82
C ALA A 102 -7.03 12.60 3.64
N ALA A 103 -5.94 13.33 3.84
CA ALA A 103 -5.25 14.05 2.78
C ALA A 103 -4.57 13.11 1.75
N HIS A 104 -4.13 11.93 2.17
CA HIS A 104 -3.59 10.91 1.26
C HIS A 104 -4.69 10.34 0.36
N GLU A 105 -5.83 9.98 0.93
CA GLU A 105 -6.95 9.41 0.16
C GLU A 105 -7.57 10.44 -0.80
N THR A 106 -7.67 11.70 -0.38
CA THR A 106 -8.03 12.78 -1.32
C THR A 106 -6.98 12.98 -2.40
N GLY A 107 -5.71 12.68 -2.13
CA GLY A 107 -4.66 12.59 -3.14
C GLY A 107 -4.99 11.61 -4.26
N HIS A 108 -5.56 10.45 -3.95
CA HIS A 108 -6.04 9.50 -4.97
C HIS A 108 -7.25 10.03 -5.74
N ALA A 109 -8.19 10.72 -5.07
CA ALA A 109 -9.30 11.39 -5.76
C ALA A 109 -8.79 12.45 -6.76
N ILE A 110 -7.78 13.24 -6.37
CA ILE A 110 -7.14 14.24 -7.24
C ILE A 110 -6.41 13.57 -8.42
N GLN A 111 -5.70 12.47 -8.18
CA GLN A 111 -5.07 11.68 -9.24
C GLN A 111 -6.12 11.17 -10.24
N HIS A 112 -7.27 10.69 -9.74
CA HIS A 112 -8.35 10.21 -10.58
C HIS A 112 -8.96 11.34 -11.42
N ALA A 113 -9.31 12.47 -10.80
CA ALA A 113 -9.84 13.65 -11.48
C ALA A 113 -8.89 14.19 -12.55
N ARG A 114 -7.56 14.10 -12.33
CA ARG A 114 -6.52 14.52 -13.28
C ARG A 114 -6.11 13.43 -14.26
N ALA A 115 -6.82 12.30 -14.31
CA ALA A 115 -6.52 11.20 -15.22
C ALA A 115 -5.06 10.69 -15.12
N TYR A 116 -4.48 10.68 -13.92
CA TYR A 116 -3.09 10.31 -13.67
C TYR A 116 -2.78 8.90 -14.20
N ALA A 117 -1.87 8.82 -15.18
CA ALA A 117 -1.66 7.59 -15.95
C ALA A 117 -1.25 6.37 -15.10
N PRO A 118 -0.35 6.47 -14.09
CA PRO A 118 -0.04 5.35 -13.21
C PRO A 118 -1.25 4.82 -12.43
N LEU A 119 -2.16 5.70 -12.00
CA LEU A 119 -3.38 5.28 -11.31
C LEU A 119 -4.30 4.49 -12.26
N LYS A 120 -4.46 4.93 -13.51
CA LYS A 120 -5.22 4.20 -14.53
C LYS A 120 -4.62 2.81 -14.79
N ALA A 121 -3.29 2.74 -14.90
CA ALA A 121 -2.59 1.47 -15.08
C ALA A 121 -2.77 0.53 -13.87
N ARG A 122 -2.71 1.07 -12.65
CA ARG A 122 -2.97 0.32 -11.41
C ARG A 122 -4.37 -0.30 -11.45
N VAL A 123 -5.40 0.49 -11.73
CA VAL A 123 -6.79 0.01 -11.76
C VAL A 123 -6.99 -1.07 -12.84
N ALA A 124 -6.38 -0.90 -14.01
CA ALA A 124 -6.51 -1.85 -15.11
C ALA A 124 -5.91 -3.24 -14.82
N ILE A 125 -4.81 -3.31 -14.05
CA ILE A 125 -4.13 -4.59 -13.75
C ILE A 125 -4.72 -5.31 -12.54
N VAL A 126 -5.47 -4.63 -11.66
CA VAL A 126 -6.03 -5.21 -10.42
C VAL A 126 -6.74 -6.56 -10.64
N PRO A 127 -7.66 -6.73 -11.62
CA PRO A 127 -8.34 -8.02 -11.81
C PRO A 127 -7.37 -9.19 -12.09
N VAL A 128 -6.31 -8.92 -12.86
CA VAL A 128 -5.28 -9.92 -13.19
C VAL A 128 -4.48 -10.30 -11.94
N THR A 129 -4.18 -9.33 -11.08
CA THR A 129 -3.46 -9.58 -9.82
C THR A 129 -4.30 -10.40 -8.82
N MET A 130 -5.62 -10.24 -8.82
CA MET A 130 -6.52 -11.04 -7.98
C MET A 130 -6.47 -12.51 -8.39
N VAL A 131 -6.54 -12.80 -9.70
CA VAL A 131 -6.40 -14.16 -10.23
C VAL A 131 -5.03 -14.74 -9.90
N ALA A 132 -3.95 -13.98 -10.14
CA ALA A 132 -2.60 -14.43 -9.83
C ALA A 132 -2.43 -14.76 -8.32
N SER A 133 -2.94 -13.89 -7.44
CA SER A 133 -2.86 -14.08 -5.98
C SER A 133 -3.64 -15.31 -5.52
N GLN A 134 -4.82 -15.59 -6.08
CA GLN A 134 -5.62 -16.78 -5.74
C GLN A 134 -4.95 -18.08 -6.20
N MET A 135 -4.22 -18.06 -7.32
CA MET A 135 -3.54 -19.23 -7.85
C MET A 135 -2.25 -19.58 -7.08
N LEU A 136 -1.57 -18.58 -6.51
CA LEU A 136 -0.26 -18.74 -5.88
C LEU A 136 -0.20 -19.83 -4.79
N PRO A 137 -1.14 -19.93 -3.83
CA PRO A 137 -1.12 -20.99 -2.82
C PRO A 137 -1.13 -22.39 -3.45
N PHE A 138 -2.00 -22.63 -4.44
CA PHE A 138 -2.09 -23.91 -5.14
C PHE A 138 -0.83 -24.23 -5.93
N ILE A 139 -0.22 -23.21 -6.54
CA ILE A 139 1.02 -23.34 -7.30
C ILE A 139 2.19 -23.67 -6.38
N ILE A 140 2.34 -22.97 -5.25
CA ILE A 140 3.44 -23.15 -4.32
C ILE A 140 3.32 -24.54 -3.66
N ILE A 141 2.14 -24.88 -3.14
CA ILE A 141 1.90 -26.19 -2.52
C ILE A 141 2.05 -27.29 -3.58
N GLY A 142 1.38 -27.17 -4.72
CA GLY A 142 1.42 -28.20 -5.77
C GLY A 142 2.82 -28.40 -6.37
N GLY A 143 3.57 -27.31 -6.59
CA GLY A 143 4.93 -27.35 -7.12
C GLY A 143 5.94 -27.92 -6.13
N LEU A 144 5.75 -27.68 -4.83
CA LEU A 144 6.60 -28.22 -3.76
C LEU A 144 6.35 -29.71 -3.52
N PHE A 145 5.08 -30.13 -3.45
CA PHE A 145 4.71 -31.52 -3.10
C PHE A 145 4.74 -32.50 -4.26
N PHE A 146 4.30 -32.09 -5.46
CA PHE A 146 4.21 -32.99 -6.61
C PHE A 146 5.37 -32.85 -7.61
N GLY A 147 6.29 -31.90 -7.37
CA GLY A 147 7.47 -31.71 -8.21
C GLY A 147 7.17 -31.27 -9.65
N ILE A 148 5.94 -30.85 -9.95
CA ILE A 148 5.47 -30.53 -11.30
C ILE A 148 6.16 -29.25 -11.80
N THR A 149 7.07 -29.37 -12.75
CA THR A 149 7.85 -28.26 -13.33
C THR A 149 6.98 -27.18 -13.98
N GLY A 150 5.83 -27.57 -14.53
CA GLY A 150 4.82 -26.65 -15.08
C GLY A 150 4.25 -25.69 -14.02
N LEU A 151 4.10 -26.11 -12.77
CA LEU A 151 3.59 -25.27 -11.69
C LEU A 151 4.60 -24.19 -11.29
N ILE A 152 5.90 -24.51 -11.23
CA ILE A 152 6.94 -23.52 -10.94
C ILE A 152 6.94 -22.40 -11.99
N THR A 153 6.81 -22.76 -13.27
CA THR A 153 6.76 -21.78 -14.37
C THR A 153 5.52 -20.89 -14.27
N LEU A 154 4.36 -21.47 -13.93
CA LEU A 154 3.14 -20.72 -13.68
C LEU A 154 3.30 -19.73 -12.50
N GLY A 155 3.98 -20.16 -11.43
CA GLY A 155 4.28 -19.31 -10.28
C GLY A 155 5.17 -18.12 -10.61
N ILE A 156 6.16 -18.32 -11.49
CA ILE A 156 7.00 -17.22 -12.02
C ILE A 156 6.14 -16.18 -12.72
N TYR A 157 5.19 -16.60 -13.58
CA TYR A 157 4.29 -15.65 -14.25
C TYR A 157 3.38 -14.92 -13.26
N CYS A 158 2.84 -15.62 -12.25
CA CYS A 158 2.05 -14.98 -11.19
C CYS A 158 2.86 -13.91 -10.45
N TYR A 159 4.08 -14.22 -10.00
CA TYR A 159 4.92 -13.24 -9.30
C TYR A 159 5.42 -12.12 -10.22
N LEU A 160 5.60 -12.37 -11.52
CA LEU A 160 5.91 -11.31 -12.48
C LEU A 160 4.75 -10.31 -12.59
N ILE A 161 3.51 -10.79 -12.68
CA ILE A 161 2.31 -9.94 -12.68
C ILE A 161 2.25 -9.11 -11.39
N LEU A 162 2.46 -9.74 -10.23
CA LEU A 162 2.47 -9.02 -8.95
C LEU A 162 3.60 -7.99 -8.88
N LEU A 163 4.80 -8.32 -9.35
CA LEU A 163 5.93 -7.40 -9.38
C LEU A 163 5.63 -6.16 -10.24
N VAL A 164 5.05 -6.36 -11.42
CA VAL A 164 4.61 -5.27 -12.31
C VAL A 164 3.55 -4.40 -11.62
N PHE A 165 2.57 -5.02 -10.95
CA PHE A 165 1.57 -4.27 -10.18
C PHE A 165 2.20 -3.42 -9.08
N GLN A 166 3.14 -3.97 -8.31
CA GLN A 166 3.84 -3.22 -7.27
C GLN A 166 4.66 -2.07 -7.85
N LEU A 167 5.34 -2.29 -8.99
CA LEU A 167 6.10 -1.26 -9.69
C LEU A 167 5.22 -0.10 -10.17
N ILE A 168 4.00 -0.39 -10.65
CA ILE A 168 3.01 0.62 -11.05
C ILE A 168 2.41 1.32 -9.82
N THR A 169 2.22 0.60 -8.71
CA THR A 169 1.58 1.13 -7.50
C THR A 169 2.48 2.11 -6.75
N LEU A 170 3.79 1.84 -6.65
CA LEU A 170 4.75 2.71 -5.98
C LEU A 170 4.65 4.21 -6.37
N PRO A 171 4.70 4.62 -7.65
CA PRO A 171 4.58 6.02 -8.02
C PRO A 171 3.20 6.62 -7.72
N VAL A 172 2.13 5.81 -7.66
CA VAL A 172 0.79 6.26 -7.27
C VAL A 172 0.77 6.66 -5.80
N GLU A 173 1.29 5.79 -4.93
CA GLU A 173 1.31 5.98 -3.47
C GLU A 173 2.26 7.11 -3.04
N PHE A 174 3.42 7.22 -3.69
CA PHE A 174 4.37 8.31 -3.42
C PHE A 174 3.84 9.67 -3.87
N ASP A 175 3.15 9.74 -5.02
CA ASP A 175 2.55 10.98 -5.51
C ASP A 175 1.36 11.41 -4.62
N ALA A 176 0.49 10.48 -4.22
CA ALA A 176 -0.62 10.76 -3.29
C ALA A 176 -0.09 11.30 -1.95
N SER A 177 0.91 10.62 -1.38
CA SER A 177 1.58 11.09 -0.14
C SER A 177 2.24 12.46 -0.30
N ARG A 178 2.87 12.73 -1.45
CA ARG A 178 3.49 14.03 -1.73
C ARG A 178 2.43 15.13 -1.80
N ARG A 179 1.32 14.90 -2.50
CA ARG A 179 0.20 15.86 -2.59
C ARG A 179 -0.37 16.15 -1.22
N ALA A 180 -0.67 15.12 -0.43
CA ALA A 180 -1.19 15.25 0.93
C ALA A 180 -0.34 16.21 1.78
N LYS A 181 0.99 15.98 1.79
CA LYS A 181 1.95 16.80 2.54
C LYS A 181 1.98 18.27 2.09
N ILE A 182 1.84 18.51 0.79
CA ILE A 182 1.84 19.86 0.21
C ILE A 182 0.52 20.57 0.53
N ILE A 183 -0.60 19.91 0.25
CA ILE A 183 -1.96 20.45 0.41
C ILE A 183 -2.22 20.82 1.87
N LEU A 184 -1.95 19.92 2.82
CA LEU A 184 -2.17 20.19 4.25
C LEU A 184 -1.41 21.41 4.75
N ARG A 185 -0.20 21.63 4.20
CA ARG A 185 0.63 22.79 4.54
C ARG A 185 0.13 24.07 3.86
N GLU A 186 -0.21 24.00 2.58
CA GLU A 186 -0.67 25.17 1.80
C GLU A 186 -2.03 25.68 2.26
N MET A 187 -2.92 24.77 2.68
CA MET A 187 -4.23 25.13 3.25
C MET A 187 -4.14 25.55 4.73
N GLY A 188 -2.97 25.45 5.38
CA GLY A 188 -2.83 25.78 6.79
C GLY A 188 -3.56 24.81 7.74
N ILE A 189 -4.02 23.65 7.25
CA ILE A 189 -4.68 22.61 8.05
C ILE A 189 -3.68 21.99 9.04
N VAL A 190 -2.40 21.96 8.69
CA VAL A 190 -1.31 21.44 9.52
C VAL A 190 -0.24 22.50 9.72
N GLN A 191 0.14 22.74 10.97
CA GLN A 191 1.16 23.73 11.31
C GLN A 191 2.58 23.24 10.98
N PRO A 192 3.49 24.15 10.59
CA PRO A 192 4.91 23.85 10.49
C PRO A 192 5.47 23.30 11.82
N GLY A 193 6.53 22.49 11.73
CA GLY A 193 7.16 21.89 12.90
C GLY A 193 6.58 20.51 13.24
N THR A 194 6.04 20.35 14.45
CA THR A 194 5.70 19.04 15.02
C THR A 194 4.60 18.31 14.24
N GLU A 195 3.52 18.99 13.85
CA GLU A 195 2.41 18.37 13.13
C GLU A 195 2.81 17.95 11.71
N ALA A 196 3.46 18.84 10.95
CA ALA A 196 3.99 18.52 9.63
C ALA A 196 4.99 17.35 9.67
N ALA A 197 5.86 17.31 10.68
CA ALA A 197 6.77 16.17 10.90
C ALA A 197 6.01 14.88 11.24
N GLY A 198 4.87 14.98 11.93
CA GLY A 198 3.99 13.86 12.22
C GLY A 198 3.31 13.29 11.00
N VAL A 199 2.70 14.13 10.17
CA VAL A 199 2.14 13.73 8.87
C VAL A 199 3.21 13.04 8.03
N ASN A 200 4.42 13.61 7.95
CA ASN A 200 5.53 13.00 7.24
C ASN A 200 5.86 11.59 7.77
N LYS A 201 5.88 11.41 9.09
CA LYS A 201 6.17 10.10 9.70
C LYS A 201 5.08 9.06 9.39
N VAL A 202 3.81 9.44 9.46
CA VAL A 202 2.69 8.56 9.15
C VAL A 202 2.73 8.13 7.68
N LEU A 203 2.80 9.09 6.75
CA LEU A 203 2.76 8.80 5.32
C LEU A 203 4.02 8.10 4.82
N ASN A 204 5.20 8.45 5.34
CA ASN A 204 6.43 7.73 4.98
C ASN A 204 6.44 6.30 5.55
N ALA A 205 5.85 6.07 6.73
CA ALA A 205 5.71 4.73 7.28
C ALA A 205 4.78 3.88 6.40
N ALA A 206 3.64 4.43 5.98
CA ALA A 206 2.73 3.76 5.05
C ALA A 206 3.43 3.45 3.72
N ALA A 207 4.20 4.39 3.16
CA ALA A 207 4.92 4.17 1.92
C ALA A 207 5.94 3.00 1.99
N LEU A 208 6.51 2.71 3.16
CA LEU A 208 7.42 1.57 3.35
C LEU A 208 6.74 0.22 3.14
N THR A 209 5.42 0.10 3.38
CA THR A 209 4.72 -1.18 3.19
C THR A 209 4.64 -1.54 1.71
N TYR A 210 4.43 -0.55 0.83
CA TYR A 210 4.47 -0.75 -0.63
C TYR A 210 5.87 -1.13 -1.12
N VAL A 211 6.92 -0.50 -0.57
CA VAL A 211 8.31 -0.88 -0.88
C VAL A 211 8.60 -2.31 -0.42
N ALA A 212 8.14 -2.69 0.78
CA ALA A 212 8.28 -4.04 1.28
C ALA A 212 7.52 -5.06 0.41
N ALA A 213 6.30 -4.74 -0.03
CA ALA A 213 5.52 -5.59 -0.93
C ALA A 213 6.20 -5.80 -2.28
N PHE A 214 6.80 -4.75 -2.85
CA PHE A 214 7.61 -4.86 -4.07
C PHE A 214 8.82 -5.78 -3.88
N ILE A 215 9.58 -5.58 -2.80
CA ILE A 215 10.76 -6.40 -2.48
C ILE A 215 10.36 -7.86 -2.22
N ALA A 216 9.21 -8.10 -1.60
CA ALA A 216 8.68 -9.45 -1.38
C ALA A 216 8.29 -10.15 -2.69
N ALA A 217 7.60 -9.46 -3.59
CA ALA A 217 7.26 -9.99 -4.91
C ALA A 217 8.53 -10.33 -5.71
N LEU A 218 9.53 -9.44 -5.68
CA LEU A 218 10.81 -9.65 -6.35
C LEU A 218 11.59 -10.83 -5.75
N GLY A 219 11.67 -10.90 -4.42
CA GLY A 219 12.35 -11.99 -3.71
C GLY A 219 11.75 -13.36 -4.06
N ASN A 220 10.42 -13.47 -4.05
CA ASN A 220 9.73 -14.70 -4.44
C ASN A 220 9.94 -15.06 -5.92
N LEU A 221 9.93 -14.07 -6.82
CA LEU A 221 10.21 -14.28 -8.23
C LEU A 221 11.62 -14.86 -8.43
N LEU A 222 12.63 -14.24 -7.83
CA LEU A 222 14.03 -14.67 -7.92
C LEU A 222 14.23 -16.06 -7.31
N TRP A 223 13.53 -16.35 -6.20
CA TRP A 223 13.57 -17.67 -5.58
C TRP A 223 13.00 -18.75 -6.51
N LEU A 224 11.83 -18.53 -7.12
CA LEU A 224 11.23 -19.48 -8.06
C LEU A 224 12.08 -19.67 -9.32
N MET A 225 12.68 -18.59 -9.84
CA MET A 225 13.62 -18.68 -10.97
C MET A 225 14.85 -19.53 -10.60
N SER A 226 15.45 -19.27 -9.43
CA SER A 226 16.57 -20.08 -8.95
C SER A 226 16.19 -21.54 -8.71
N LEU A 227 14.94 -21.85 -8.37
CA LEU A 227 14.48 -23.22 -8.19
C LEU A 227 14.31 -23.93 -9.54
N ARG A 228 13.84 -23.20 -10.56
CA ARG A 228 13.68 -23.72 -11.93
C ARG A 228 15.03 -24.06 -12.56
N ASP A 229 16.02 -23.19 -12.43
CA ASP A 229 17.32 -23.36 -13.08
C ASP A 229 18.20 -24.45 -12.42
N ARG A 230 17.81 -24.95 -11.24
CA ARG A 230 18.49 -26.05 -10.50
C ARG A 230 17.95 -27.45 -10.83
N ARG A 231 16.89 -27.56 -11.64
CA ARG A 231 16.27 -28.82 -12.06
C ARG A 231 16.48 -29.04 -13.55
#